data_AF-A0A9X9HVN9-F1
#
_entry.id   AF-A0A9X9HVN9-F1
#
_cell.length_a   1.000
_cell.length_b   1.000
_cell.length_c   1.000
_cell.angle_alpha   90.00
_cell.angle_beta   90.00
_cell.angle_gamma   90.00
#
_symmetry.space_group_name_H-M   'P 1'
#
loop_
_entity.id
_entity.type
_entity.pdbx_description
1 polymer ?
#
loop_
_entity_poly.entity_id
_entity_poly.type
_entity_poly.pdbx_seq_one_letter_code
_entity_poly.pdbx_strand_id
1 'polypeptide(L)'
;MMERIAMGKEMAMMPADYVQWLADIKNRVSAARHKAALSVNAELVSLYWHIGRGILQRQATQGWGSKVIDRLGRDLREEFPEMKGFSRANLMYMRAFAEAWTDFEIVQQTVGQLPWGHNVLLINRIKEQEARLFYVQKAIAENWSRATLEVHIKNRLHE
;
A
#
# COMPACT_ATOMS: atom_id res chain seq x y z
N MET A 1 29.66 -31.23 2.61
CA MET A 1 30.57 -31.46 1.46
C MET A 1 29.92 -32.34 0.39
N MET A 2 29.25 -33.45 0.77
CA MET A 2 28.52 -34.34 -0.16
C MET A 2 27.37 -33.67 -0.94
N GLU A 3 26.58 -32.77 -0.33
CA GLU A 3 25.45 -32.09 -1.01
C GLU A 3 25.89 -31.19 -2.19
N ARG A 4 27.03 -30.50 -2.08
CA ARG A 4 27.57 -29.67 -3.17
C ARG A 4 28.07 -30.50 -4.35
N ILE A 5 28.56 -31.72 -4.10
CA ILE A 5 29.03 -32.64 -5.12
C ILE A 5 27.84 -33.31 -5.83
N ALA A 6 26.78 -33.63 -5.09
CA ALA A 6 25.53 -34.16 -5.65
C ALA A 6 24.81 -33.14 -6.56
N MET A 7 24.67 -31.89 -6.11
CA MET A 7 24.09 -30.80 -6.92
C MET A 7 24.89 -30.53 -8.21
N GLY A 8 26.23 -30.63 -8.16
CA GLY A 8 27.08 -30.46 -9.33
C GLY A 8 26.90 -31.58 -10.37
N LYS A 9 26.58 -32.80 -9.92
CA LYS A 9 26.32 -33.96 -10.80
C LYS A 9 24.90 -33.94 -11.39
N GLU A 10 23.91 -33.49 -10.63
CA GLU A 10 22.53 -33.26 -11.10
C GLU A 10 22.47 -32.16 -12.17
N MET A 11 23.14 -31.03 -11.96
CA MET A 11 23.23 -29.96 -12.97
C MET A 11 23.88 -30.42 -14.29
N ALA A 12 24.78 -31.39 -14.24
CA ALA A 12 25.42 -31.98 -15.43
C ALA A 12 24.50 -32.93 -16.22
N MET A 13 23.39 -33.40 -15.63
CA MET A 13 22.38 -34.24 -16.28
C MET A 13 21.21 -33.44 -16.86
N MET A 14 21.10 -32.15 -16.53
CA MET A 14 20.01 -31.32 -17.03
C MET A 14 20.24 -30.90 -18.49
N PRO A 15 19.17 -30.74 -19.28
CA PRO A 15 19.26 -30.17 -20.61
C PRO A 15 20.04 -28.84 -20.62
N ALA A 16 20.79 -28.59 -21.69
CA ALA A 16 21.71 -27.45 -21.77
C ALA A 16 21.03 -26.09 -21.59
N ASP A 17 19.73 -25.99 -21.85
CA ASP A 17 18.92 -24.78 -21.74
C ASP A 17 18.22 -24.61 -20.38
N TYR A 18 18.25 -25.63 -19.50
CA TYR A 18 17.48 -25.63 -18.25
C TYR A 18 17.81 -24.47 -17.32
N VAL A 19 19.10 -24.11 -17.16
CA VAL A 19 19.51 -23.00 -16.28
C VAL A 19 18.93 -21.67 -16.76
N GLN A 20 18.96 -21.43 -18.08
CA GLN A 20 18.41 -20.23 -18.68
C GLN A 20 16.88 -20.20 -18.58
N TRP A 21 16.24 -21.33 -18.83
CA TRP A 21 14.79 -21.47 -18.70
C TRP A 21 14.33 -21.26 -17.25
N LEU A 22 15.03 -21.84 -16.26
CA LEU A 22 14.74 -21.65 -14.84
C LEU A 22 14.86 -20.17 -14.43
N ALA A 23 15.86 -19.45 -14.96
CA ALA A 23 15.99 -18.01 -14.71
C ALA A 23 14.80 -17.22 -15.28
N ASP A 24 14.36 -17.54 -16.50
CA ASP A 24 13.16 -16.93 -17.10
C ASP A 24 11.90 -17.20 -16.26
N ILE A 25 11.69 -18.45 -15.84
CA ILE A 25 10.55 -18.82 -14.99
C ILE A 25 10.59 -18.07 -13.65
N LYS A 26 11.75 -17.97 -12.99
CA LYS A 26 11.89 -17.20 -11.75
C LYS A 26 11.54 -15.72 -11.95
N ASN A 27 11.96 -15.11 -13.06
CA ASN A 27 11.62 -13.74 -13.38
C ASN A 27 10.12 -13.55 -13.60
N ARG A 28 9.48 -14.46 -14.35
CA ARG A 28 8.02 -14.44 -14.57
C ARG A 28 7.24 -14.59 -13.26
N VAL A 29 7.65 -15.51 -12.40
CA VAL A 29 7.04 -15.71 -11.07
C VAL A 29 7.18 -14.44 -10.22
N SER A 30 8.36 -13.83 -10.19
CA SER A 30 8.60 -12.59 -9.45
C SER A 30 7.71 -11.44 -9.98
N ALA A 31 7.67 -11.25 -11.30
CA ALA A 31 6.85 -10.23 -11.93
C ALA A 31 5.35 -10.43 -11.67
N ALA A 32 4.86 -11.68 -11.76
CA ALA A 32 3.47 -12.00 -11.47
C ALA A 32 3.10 -11.72 -10.00
N ARG A 33 3.97 -12.10 -9.06
CA ARG A 33 3.78 -11.81 -7.63
C ARG A 33 3.77 -10.31 -7.35
N HIS A 34 4.68 -9.56 -7.98
CA HIS A 34 4.73 -8.10 -7.82
C HIS A 34 3.46 -7.44 -8.36
N LYS A 35 3.00 -7.82 -9.55
CA LYS A 35 1.76 -7.32 -10.15
C LYS A 35 0.54 -7.63 -9.27
N ALA A 36 0.44 -8.85 -8.74
CA ALA A 36 -0.62 -9.22 -7.82
C ALA A 36 -0.60 -8.37 -6.55
N ALA A 37 0.58 -8.15 -5.97
CA ALA A 37 0.73 -7.31 -4.78
C ALA A 37 0.31 -5.85 -5.04
N LEU A 38 0.68 -5.27 -6.18
CA LEU A 38 0.26 -3.92 -6.57
C LEU A 38 -1.26 -3.83 -6.75
N SER A 39 -1.88 -4.81 -7.41
CA SER A 39 -3.33 -4.85 -7.59
C SER A 39 -4.07 -4.94 -6.25
N VAL A 40 -3.63 -5.84 -5.37
CA VAL A 40 -4.22 -5.98 -4.01
C VAL A 40 -4.05 -4.69 -3.21
N ASN A 41 -2.90 -4.03 -3.32
CA ASN A 41 -2.66 -2.76 -2.64
C ASN A 41 -3.59 -1.65 -3.14
N ALA A 42 -3.77 -1.52 -4.45
CA ALA A 42 -4.66 -0.52 -5.05
C ALA A 42 -6.12 -0.71 -4.60
N GLU A 43 -6.60 -1.95 -4.59
CA GLU A 43 -7.94 -2.29 -4.08
C GLU A 43 -8.08 -1.96 -2.59
N LEU A 44 -7.07 -2.31 -1.78
CA LEU A 44 -7.09 -2.02 -0.35
C LEU A 44 -7.11 -0.52 -0.06
N VAL A 45 -6.31 0.27 -0.78
CA VAL A 45 -6.29 1.74 -0.65
C VAL A 45 -7.63 2.35 -1.10
N SER A 46 -8.23 1.83 -2.17
CA SER A 46 -9.54 2.27 -2.66
C SER A 46 -10.65 1.97 -1.64
N LEU A 47 -10.65 0.76 -1.07
CA LEU A 47 -11.55 0.38 0.02
C LEU A 47 -11.43 1.35 1.21
N TYR A 48 -10.20 1.64 1.64
CA TYR A 48 -9.94 2.55 2.75
C TYR A 48 -10.41 3.98 2.46
N TRP A 49 -10.28 4.44 1.22
CA TRP A 49 -10.85 5.71 0.80
C TRP A 49 -12.38 5.71 0.88
N HIS A 50 -13.06 4.67 0.38
CA HIS A 50 -14.51 4.56 0.45
C HIS A 50 -15.03 4.54 1.89
N ILE A 51 -14.37 3.80 2.78
CA ILE A 51 -14.70 3.80 4.22
C ILE A 51 -14.56 5.21 4.79
N GLY A 52 -13.45 5.89 4.50
CA GLY A 52 -13.22 7.27 4.92
C GLY A 52 -14.30 8.25 4.44
N ARG A 53 -14.68 8.15 3.16
CA ARG A 53 -15.78 8.96 2.57
C ARG A 53 -17.12 8.67 3.23
N GLY A 54 -17.43 7.40 3.49
CA GLY A 54 -18.65 7.00 4.19
C GLY A 54 -18.72 7.58 5.60
N ILE A 55 -17.59 7.60 6.33
CA ILE A 55 -17.49 8.28 7.63
C ILE A 55 -17.78 9.78 7.46
N LEU A 56 -17.05 10.49 6.59
CA LEU A 56 -17.21 11.93 6.38
C LEU A 56 -18.65 12.32 6.03
N GLN A 57 -19.29 11.58 5.12
CA GLN A 57 -20.67 11.83 4.70
C GLN A 57 -21.65 11.74 5.88
N ARG A 58 -21.51 10.74 6.74
CA ARG A 58 -22.40 10.54 7.90
C ARG A 58 -22.11 11.50 9.04
N GLN A 59 -20.86 11.94 9.19
CA GLN A 59 -20.54 13.05 10.09
C GLN A 59 -21.24 14.33 9.66
N ALA A 60 -21.21 14.65 8.36
CA ALA A 60 -21.84 15.85 7.82
C ALA A 60 -23.39 15.80 7.88
N THR A 61 -23.99 14.64 7.59
CA THR A 61 -25.45 14.52 7.47
C THR A 61 -26.17 14.12 8.76
N GLN A 62 -25.48 13.41 9.67
CA GLN A 62 -26.10 12.82 10.87
C GLN A 62 -25.35 13.19 12.17
N GLY A 63 -24.30 14.00 12.11
CA GLY A 63 -23.54 14.44 13.28
C GLY A 63 -22.78 13.31 13.99
N TRP A 64 -22.41 12.24 13.28
CA TRP A 64 -21.75 11.08 13.87
C TRP A 64 -20.44 11.46 14.59
N GLY A 65 -20.40 11.19 15.90
CA GLY A 65 -19.22 11.38 16.73
C GLY A 65 -18.28 10.16 16.76
N SER A 66 -17.23 10.27 17.57
CA SER A 66 -16.20 9.24 17.75
C SER A 66 -16.74 7.86 18.16
N LYS A 67 -17.82 7.81 18.95
CA LYS A 67 -18.43 6.54 19.42
C LYS A 67 -18.90 5.63 18.28
N VAL A 68 -19.37 6.21 17.17
CA VAL A 68 -19.83 5.40 16.02
C VAL A 68 -18.64 4.79 15.28
N ILE A 69 -17.52 5.51 15.19
CA ILE A 69 -16.27 5.00 14.63
C ILE A 69 -15.72 3.86 15.50
N ASP A 70 -15.83 3.98 16.84
CA ASP A 70 -15.42 2.92 17.77
C ASP A 70 -16.25 1.65 17.60
N ARG A 71 -17.56 1.80 17.37
CA ARG A 71 -18.46 0.66 17.09
C ARG A 71 -18.12 0.05 15.73
N LEU A 72 -18.01 0.85 14.67
CA LEU A 72 -17.65 0.37 13.33
C LEU A 72 -16.35 -0.44 13.32
N GLY A 73 -15.31 0.06 14.00
CA GLY A 73 -14.03 -0.66 14.08
C GLY A 73 -14.07 -1.93 14.94
N ARG A 74 -15.03 -2.08 15.85
CA ARG A 74 -15.26 -3.36 16.53
C ARG A 74 -15.97 -4.34 15.61
N ASP A 75 -17.08 -3.91 15.02
CA ASP A 75 -17.92 -4.75 14.18
C ASP A 75 -17.14 -5.27 12.96
N LEU A 76 -16.34 -4.42 12.31
CA LEU A 76 -15.49 -4.83 11.19
C LEU A 76 -14.38 -5.81 11.60
N ARG A 77 -13.83 -5.71 12.81
CA ARG A 77 -12.80 -6.65 13.29
C ARG A 77 -13.38 -7.99 13.73
N GLU A 78 -14.64 -7.99 14.15
CA GLU A 78 -15.37 -9.21 14.49
C GLU A 78 -15.73 -9.98 13.22
N GLU A 79 -16.20 -9.28 12.19
CA GLU A 79 -16.55 -9.88 10.88
C GLU A 79 -15.31 -10.30 10.07
N PHE A 80 -14.23 -9.51 10.11
CA PHE A 80 -13.01 -9.73 9.31
C PHE A 80 -11.75 -9.84 10.20
N PRO A 81 -11.62 -10.90 11.01
CA PRO A 81 -10.55 -11.03 12.01
C PRO A 81 -9.14 -11.13 11.42
N GLU A 82 -9.00 -11.60 10.18
CA GLU A 82 -7.74 -11.65 9.43
C GLU A 82 -7.26 -10.26 8.95
N MET A 83 -8.18 -9.29 8.83
CA MET A 83 -7.88 -7.94 8.39
C MET A 83 -7.44 -7.05 9.56
N LYS A 84 -6.12 -6.81 9.66
CA LYS A 84 -5.53 -5.93 10.69
C LYS A 84 -5.83 -4.44 10.50
N GLY A 85 -6.51 -4.06 9.41
CA GLY A 85 -6.75 -2.69 8.98
C GLY A 85 -7.90 -1.96 9.70
N PHE A 86 -8.70 -2.61 10.53
CA PHE A 86 -9.93 -2.02 11.07
C PHE A 86 -9.85 -1.55 12.53
N SER A 87 -8.65 -1.20 13.00
CA SER A 87 -8.53 -0.52 14.29
C SER A 87 -9.17 0.88 14.24
N ARG A 88 -9.65 1.38 15.39
CA ARG A 88 -10.18 2.75 15.53
C ARG A 88 -9.22 3.79 14.93
N ALA A 89 -7.94 3.69 15.28
CA ALA A 89 -6.92 4.62 14.79
C ALA A 89 -6.81 4.57 13.26
N ASN A 90 -6.90 3.38 12.67
CA ASN A 90 -6.83 3.26 11.22
C ASN A 90 -8.09 3.78 10.52
N LEU A 91 -9.28 3.63 11.11
CA LEU A 91 -10.50 4.28 10.59
C LEU A 91 -10.39 5.82 10.60
N MET A 92 -9.74 6.39 11.62
CA MET A 92 -9.46 7.83 11.63
C MET A 92 -8.48 8.22 10.52
N TYR A 93 -7.48 7.38 10.22
CA TYR A 93 -6.60 7.61 9.06
C TYR A 93 -7.35 7.45 7.74
N MET A 94 -8.27 6.49 7.59
CA MET A 94 -9.13 6.36 6.41
C MET A 94 -9.96 7.62 6.18
N ARG A 95 -10.58 8.14 7.25
CA ARG A 95 -11.31 9.42 7.22
C ARG A 95 -10.40 10.56 6.77
N ALA A 96 -9.24 10.74 7.41
CA ALA A 96 -8.29 11.79 7.04
C ALA A 96 -7.77 11.64 5.61
N PHE A 97 -7.55 10.41 5.15
CA PHE A 97 -7.13 10.10 3.79
C PHE A 97 -8.18 10.50 2.75
N ALA A 98 -9.45 10.20 3.02
CA ALA A 98 -10.57 10.60 2.16
C ALA A 98 -10.83 12.11 2.17
N GLU A 99 -10.53 12.79 3.29
CA GLU A 99 -10.58 14.25 3.40
C GLU A 99 -9.43 14.90 2.62
N ALA A 100 -8.26 14.26 2.64
CA ALA A 100 -7.04 14.75 2.02
C ALA A 100 -7.00 14.52 0.48
N TRP A 101 -7.75 13.54 -0.02
CA TRP A 101 -7.87 13.21 -1.45
C TRP A 101 -9.35 13.17 -1.84
N THR A 102 -9.86 14.26 -2.40
CA THR A 102 -11.29 14.36 -2.73
C THR A 102 -11.65 13.70 -4.07
N ASP A 103 -10.69 13.63 -4.99
CA ASP A 103 -10.81 12.99 -6.31
C ASP A 103 -10.41 11.51 -6.23
N PHE A 104 -11.37 10.64 -6.53
CA PHE A 104 -11.17 9.19 -6.50
C PHE A 104 -10.26 8.69 -7.62
N GLU A 105 -10.23 9.36 -8.77
CA GLU A 105 -9.40 8.93 -9.91
C GLU A 105 -7.90 9.03 -9.55
N ILE A 106 -7.51 10.11 -8.86
CA ILE A 106 -6.15 10.28 -8.31
C ILE A 106 -5.83 9.17 -7.31
N VAL A 107 -6.81 8.78 -6.48
CA VAL A 107 -6.65 7.70 -5.50
C VAL A 107 -6.39 6.38 -6.20
N GLN A 108 -7.19 6.02 -7.19
CA GLN A 108 -7.08 4.75 -7.89
C GLN A 108 -5.79 4.68 -8.73
N GLN A 109 -5.50 5.72 -9.52
CA GLN A 109 -4.43 5.68 -10.50
C GLN A 109 -3.04 5.99 -9.92
N THR A 110 -2.96 6.83 -8.88
CA THR A 110 -1.67 7.35 -8.39
C THR A 110 -1.41 6.95 -6.95
N VAL A 111 -2.29 7.36 -6.03
CA VAL A 111 -2.06 7.17 -4.59
C VAL A 111 -2.16 5.69 -4.16
N GLY A 112 -2.99 4.92 -4.88
CA GLY A 112 -3.19 3.48 -4.71
C GLY A 112 -1.98 2.63 -5.12
N GLN A 113 -0.99 3.22 -5.81
CA GLN A 113 0.28 2.52 -6.09
C GLN A 113 1.19 2.48 -4.85
N LEU A 114 1.00 3.38 -3.88
CA LEU A 114 1.78 3.39 -2.65
C LEU A 114 1.18 2.47 -1.59
N PRO A 115 2.04 1.77 -0.80
CA PRO A 115 1.58 1.06 0.37
C PRO A 115 0.84 1.97 1.35
N TRP A 116 -0.19 1.45 2.02
CA TRP A 116 -0.99 2.23 2.97
C TRP A 116 -0.16 3.01 4.01
N GLY A 117 0.94 2.43 4.50
CA GLY A 117 1.83 3.11 5.45
C GLY A 117 2.49 4.39 4.92
N HIS A 118 2.78 4.47 3.62
CA HIS A 118 3.26 5.69 2.98
C HIS A 118 2.16 6.74 2.91
N ASN A 119 0.95 6.32 2.56
CA ASN A 119 -0.22 7.20 2.51
C ASN A 119 -0.51 7.83 3.88
N VAL A 120 -0.47 7.03 4.95
CA VAL A 120 -0.61 7.52 6.33
C VAL A 120 0.51 8.50 6.71
N LEU A 121 1.76 8.23 6.29
CA LEU A 121 2.86 9.15 6.54
C LEU A 121 2.64 10.51 5.87
N LEU A 122 2.22 10.51 4.61
CA LEU A 122 2.00 11.73 3.83
C LEU A 122 0.89 12.59 4.43
N ILE A 123 -0.29 12.03 4.72
CA ILE A 123 -1.40 12.79 5.30
C ILE A 123 -1.10 13.34 6.70
N ASN A 124 -0.24 12.67 7.46
CA ASN A 124 0.14 13.14 8.80
C ASN A 124 1.23 14.22 8.78
N ARG A 125 2.04 14.29 7.72
CA ARG A 125 3.22 15.18 7.67
C ARG A 125 3.03 16.38 6.75
N ILE A 126 2.14 16.30 5.77
CA ILE A 126 2.01 17.31 4.73
C ILE A 126 0.53 17.70 4.59
N LYS A 127 0.25 18.98 4.77
CA LYS A 127 -1.11 19.53 4.66
C LYS A 127 -1.51 19.75 3.20
N GLU A 128 -0.67 20.49 2.48
CA GLU A 128 -0.93 20.88 1.10
C GLU A 128 -1.01 19.67 0.16
N GLN A 129 -2.08 19.61 -0.63
CA GLN A 129 -2.36 18.47 -1.51
C GLN A 129 -1.34 18.37 -2.65
N GLU A 130 -0.90 19.50 -3.20
CA GLU A 130 0.11 19.54 -4.28
C GLU A 130 1.45 18.99 -3.79
N ALA A 131 1.92 19.43 -2.61
CA ALA A 131 3.13 18.90 -2.00
C ALA A 131 3.00 17.39 -1.74
N ARG A 132 1.85 16.90 -1.24
CA ARG A 132 1.62 15.46 -1.11
C ARG A 132 1.75 14.74 -2.44
N LEU A 133 1.15 15.27 -3.51
CA LEU A 133 1.17 14.65 -4.82
C LEU A 133 2.59 14.58 -5.39
N PHE A 134 3.40 15.62 -5.20
CA PHE A 134 4.83 15.61 -5.55
C PHE A 134 5.56 14.42 -4.91
N TYR A 135 5.42 14.24 -3.59
CA TYR A 135 6.07 13.13 -2.90
C TYR A 135 5.51 11.76 -3.30
N VAL A 136 4.22 11.66 -3.62
CA VAL A 136 3.63 10.41 -4.14
C VAL A 136 4.29 10.03 -5.46
N GLN A 137 4.34 10.96 -6.41
CA GLN A 137 4.91 10.73 -7.73
C GLN A 137 6.40 10.38 -7.65
N LYS A 138 7.16 11.10 -6.81
CA LYS A 138 8.56 10.82 -6.56
C LYS A 138 8.79 9.46 -5.91
N ALA A 139 8.01 9.12 -4.89
CA ALA A 139 8.13 7.83 -4.22
C ALA A 139 7.83 6.64 -5.15
N ILE A 140 6.88 6.80 -6.09
CA ILE A 140 6.59 5.78 -7.11
C ILE A 140 7.73 5.71 -8.12
N ALA A 141 8.16 6.84 -8.69
CA ALA A 141 9.17 6.88 -9.74
C ALA A 141 10.54 6.36 -9.29
N GLU A 142 10.91 6.66 -8.05
CA GLU A 142 12.21 6.30 -7.47
C GLU A 142 12.12 5.12 -6.49
N ASN A 143 10.95 4.47 -6.41
CA ASN A 143 10.67 3.30 -5.58
C ASN A 143 11.08 3.49 -4.10
N TRP A 144 10.74 4.64 -3.51
CA TRP A 144 11.15 4.98 -2.16
C TRP A 144 10.48 4.08 -1.12
N SER A 145 11.31 3.54 -0.22
CA SER A 145 10.83 2.96 1.02
C SER A 145 10.13 4.03 1.86
N ARG A 146 9.28 3.62 2.81
CA ARG A 146 8.64 4.55 3.74
C ARG A 146 9.67 5.36 4.54
N ALA A 147 10.80 4.75 4.91
CA ALA A 147 11.88 5.42 5.63
C ALA A 147 12.57 6.49 4.76
N THR A 148 12.84 6.17 3.49
CA THR A 148 13.40 7.11 2.50
C THR A 148 12.46 8.29 2.30
N LEU A 149 11.16 8.02 2.10
CA LEU A 149 10.14 9.05 2.00
C LEU A 149 10.13 9.96 3.24
N GLU A 150 10.20 9.39 4.45
CA GLU A 150 10.26 10.18 5.69
C GLU A 150 11.49 11.11 5.74
N VAL A 151 12.65 10.64 5.29
CA VAL A 151 13.86 11.47 5.19
C VAL A 151 13.67 12.61 4.21
N HIS A 152 13.13 12.36 3.01
CA HIS A 152 12.90 13.42 2.01
C HIS A 152 11.84 14.43 2.43
N ILE A 153 10.84 14.02 3.22
CA ILE A 153 9.88 14.93 3.84
C ILE A 153 10.59 15.83 4.86
N LYS A 154 11.43 15.26 5.74
CA LYS A 154 12.20 16.03 6.74
C LYS A 154 13.13 17.05 6.09
N ASN A 155 13.73 16.70 4.96
CA ASN A 155 14.62 17.56 4.19
C ASN A 155 13.89 18.52 3.24
N ARG A 156 12.55 18.50 3.22
CA ARG A 156 11.71 19.40 2.41
C ARG A 156 12.05 19.44 0.91
N LEU A 157 12.34 18.28 0.32
CA LEU A 157 12.70 18.13 -1.11
C LEU A 157 11.71 18.75 -2.15
N HIS A 158 10.50 19.14 -1.74
CA HIS A 158 9.50 19.78 -2.60
C HIS A 158 9.63 21.31 -2.67
N GLU A 159 10.46 21.90 -1.81
CA GLU A 159 10.85 23.33 -1.78
C GLU A 159 12.13 23.53 -2.61
#